data_AF-A0A015K846-F1
#
_entry.id   AF-A0A015K846-F1
#
_cell.length_a   1.000
_cell.length_b   1.000
_cell.length_c   1.000
_cell.angle_alpha   90.00
_cell.angle_beta   90.00
_cell.angle_gamma   90.00
#
_symmetry.space_group_name_H-M   'P 1'
#
loop_
_entity.id
_entity.type
_entity.pdbx_description
1 polymer ?
#
loop_
_entity_poly.entity_id
_entity_poly.type
_entity_poly.pdbx_seq_one_letter_code
_entity_poly.pdbx_strand_id
1 'polypeptide(L)'
;MSNNRHACIIHHKNLVLYFLSKDNKIPDVSNCKTFKDFHATRLYNRWAKKKKYQNFSNRLGISFTTSYHAYNTNVVATKGLDFIYCKKYGNLQFIPSSSPKVKKRQEARFNALVRHTFHNAKLDDNAQTNDKLRAARHHKLLFQENQRFTAPIRHLRYKKKFIEPSQGYYTFPIPFPESKTVSVPVIAETICNISSVASTSNDNPIPPANTDNWENVPEHYIPLIP
;
A
#
# COMPACT_ATOMS: atom_id res chain seq x y z
N MET A 1 5.66 -0.42 -26.34
CA MET A 1 5.61 1.06 -26.45
C MET A 1 5.94 1.68 -25.09
N SER A 2 7.16 2.16 -24.89
CA SER A 2 7.58 2.87 -23.66
C SER A 2 8.44 4.08 -24.04
N ASN A 3 7.80 5.25 -24.08
CA ASN A 3 8.46 6.57 -24.12
C ASN A 3 7.40 7.68 -23.88
N ASN A 4 6.65 7.59 -22.77
CA ASN A 4 5.60 8.57 -22.42
C ASN A 4 4.51 8.80 -23.49
N ARG A 5 4.28 7.82 -24.38
CA ARG A 5 3.24 7.90 -25.42
C ARG A 5 2.00 7.11 -24.97
N HIS A 6 0.83 7.75 -25.01
CA HIS A 6 -0.44 7.06 -24.90
C HIS A 6 -0.75 6.36 -26.22
N ALA A 7 -1.22 5.12 -26.15
CA ALA A 7 -1.72 4.42 -27.33
C ALA A 7 -3.09 4.99 -27.73
N CYS A 8 -3.34 5.13 -29.02
CA CYS A 8 -4.66 5.53 -29.52
C CYS A 8 -5.73 4.47 -29.16
N ILE A 9 -7.02 4.78 -29.28
CA ILE A 9 -8.14 3.87 -28.98
C ILE A 9 -7.96 2.47 -29.60
N ILE A 10 -7.41 2.41 -30.81
CA ILE A 10 -7.14 1.16 -31.55
C ILE A 10 -6.02 0.35 -30.87
N HIS A 11 -4.96 1.03 -30.42
CA HIS A 11 -3.80 0.41 -29.76
C HIS A 11 -3.95 0.31 -28.23
N HIS A 12 -5.06 0.80 -27.66
CA HIS A 12 -5.34 0.69 -26.23
C HIS A 12 -5.44 -0.78 -25.77
N LYS A 13 -5.95 -1.67 -26.63
CA LYS A 13 -5.96 -3.13 -26.40
C LYS A 13 -4.55 -3.68 -26.16
N ASN A 14 -3.53 -3.10 -26.79
CA ASN A 14 -2.14 -3.50 -26.61
C ASN A 14 -1.46 -2.87 -25.38
N LEU A 15 -2.03 -1.80 -24.80
CA LEU A 15 -1.59 -1.26 -23.50
C LEU A 15 -2.09 -2.07 -22.31
N VAL A 16 -3.26 -2.69 -22.42
CA VAL A 16 -3.78 -3.65 -21.43
C VAL A 16 -2.73 -4.74 -21.14
N LEU A 17 -1.97 -5.15 -22.16
CA LEU A 17 -0.87 -6.11 -22.03
C LEU A 17 0.31 -5.62 -21.16
N TYR A 18 0.57 -4.30 -21.10
CA TYR A 18 1.73 -3.74 -20.38
C TYR A 18 1.43 -3.32 -18.93
N PHE A 19 0.18 -2.95 -18.61
CA PHE A 19 -0.21 -2.56 -17.24
C PHE A 19 -0.90 -3.67 -16.45
N LEU A 20 -1.38 -4.70 -17.15
CA LEU A 20 -1.94 -5.90 -16.54
C LEU A 20 -1.17 -7.07 -17.13
N SER A 21 -0.06 -7.46 -16.50
CA SER A 21 0.25 -8.88 -16.50
C SER A 21 -0.92 -9.55 -15.74
N LYS A 22 -2.01 -9.84 -16.46
CA LYS A 22 -3.09 -10.72 -15.98
C LYS A 22 -2.55 -12.12 -15.69
N ASP A 23 -1.35 -12.39 -16.18
CA ASP A 23 -0.45 -13.41 -15.72
C ASP A 23 -0.25 -13.23 -14.21
N ASN A 24 -1.10 -13.91 -13.43
CA ASN A 24 -0.93 -14.18 -12.00
C ASN A 24 0.32 -15.06 -11.77
N LYS A 25 1.40 -14.80 -12.51
CA LYS A 25 2.68 -15.48 -12.45
C LYS A 25 3.33 -15.07 -11.14
N ILE A 26 3.40 -16.05 -10.25
CA ILE A 26 4.21 -15.98 -9.06
C ILE A 26 5.66 -16.15 -9.55
N PRO A 27 6.60 -15.27 -9.17
CA PRO A 27 8.00 -15.48 -9.53
C PRO A 27 8.47 -16.84 -9.01
N ASP A 28 9.26 -17.58 -9.80
CA ASP A 28 9.72 -18.94 -9.44
C ASP A 28 10.46 -19.00 -8.10
N VAL A 29 11.06 -17.88 -7.69
CA VAL A 29 11.79 -17.72 -6.42
C VAL A 29 10.85 -17.52 -5.21
N SER A 30 9.54 -17.34 -5.44
CA SER A 30 8.59 -17.10 -4.35
C SER A 30 8.02 -18.40 -3.80
N ASN A 31 8.09 -18.55 -2.48
CA ASN A 31 7.45 -19.66 -1.76
C ASN A 31 5.91 -19.52 -1.64
N CYS A 32 5.30 -18.54 -2.31
CA CYS A 32 3.86 -18.29 -2.21
C CYS A 32 3.08 -19.29 -3.06
N LYS A 33 2.07 -19.93 -2.46
CA LYS A 33 1.22 -20.92 -3.15
C LYS A 33 0.22 -20.29 -4.11
N THR A 34 -0.19 -19.06 -3.85
CA THR A 34 -1.17 -18.34 -4.67
C THR A 34 -0.71 -16.91 -4.95
N PHE A 35 -1.17 -16.34 -6.06
CA PHE A 35 -0.89 -14.94 -6.39
C PHE A 35 -1.48 -13.98 -5.36
N LYS A 36 -2.60 -14.34 -4.74
CA LYS A 36 -3.20 -13.57 -3.65
C LYS A 36 -2.24 -13.51 -2.46
N ASP A 37 -1.63 -14.63 -2.09
CA ASP A 37 -0.66 -14.71 -1.00
C ASP A 37 0.59 -13.92 -1.33
N PHE A 38 1.11 -14.08 -2.55
CA PHE A 38 2.24 -13.29 -3.03
C PHE A 38 1.98 -11.78 -2.93
N HIS A 39 0.84 -11.33 -3.43
CA HIS A 39 0.45 -9.93 -3.38
C HIS A 39 0.26 -9.43 -1.94
N ALA A 40 -0.37 -10.23 -1.08
CA ALA A 40 -0.62 -9.88 0.31
C ALA A 40 0.68 -9.80 1.12
N THR A 41 1.58 -10.77 0.97
CA THR A 41 2.92 -10.77 1.59
C THR A 41 3.72 -9.55 1.14
N ARG A 42 3.67 -9.18 -0.15
CA ARG A 42 4.35 -7.98 -0.65
C ARG A 42 3.79 -6.70 -0.03
N LEU A 43 2.47 -6.62 0.15
CA LEU A 43 1.83 -5.48 0.83
C LEU A 43 2.20 -5.42 2.32
N TYR A 44 2.20 -6.57 3.00
CA TYR A 44 2.67 -6.68 4.39
C TYR A 44 4.09 -6.15 4.54
N ASN A 45 5.04 -6.64 3.73
CA ASN A 45 6.44 -6.22 3.79
C ASN A 45 6.61 -4.72 3.52
N ARG A 46 5.87 -4.16 2.55
CA ARG A 46 5.90 -2.72 2.26
C ARG A 46 5.34 -1.89 3.42
N TRP A 47 4.28 -2.35 4.05
CA TRP A 47 3.69 -1.71 5.23
C TRP A 47 4.62 -1.80 6.44
N ALA A 48 5.13 -3.00 6.76
CA ALA A 48 6.00 -3.26 7.90
C ALA A 48 7.30 -2.45 7.83
N LYS A 49 7.92 -2.38 6.64
CA LYS A 49 9.09 -1.53 6.36
C LYS A 49 8.76 -0.03 6.25
N LYS A 50 7.50 0.38 6.44
CA LYS A 50 7.00 1.76 6.31
C LYS A 50 7.42 2.43 4.99
N LYS A 51 7.48 1.65 3.90
CA LYS A 51 8.01 2.11 2.61
C LYS A 51 7.14 3.22 2.05
N LYS A 52 7.78 4.35 1.73
CA LYS A 52 7.18 5.48 1.02
C LYS A 52 7.67 5.47 -0.42
N TYR A 53 6.75 5.68 -1.34
CA TYR A 53 7.02 5.78 -2.76
C TYR A 53 6.71 7.18 -3.24
N GLN A 54 7.65 7.78 -3.96
CA GLN A 54 7.40 9.01 -4.70
C GLN A 54 6.84 8.64 -6.08
N ASN A 55 5.71 9.24 -6.44
CA ASN A 55 5.05 9.02 -7.73
C ASN A 55 5.09 10.31 -8.53
N PHE A 56 5.26 10.20 -9.84
CA PHE A 56 5.28 11.34 -10.75
C PHE A 56 4.26 11.17 -11.87
N SER A 57 3.53 12.24 -12.19
CA SER A 57 2.66 12.30 -13.35
C SER A 57 3.21 13.29 -14.38
N ASN A 58 3.89 12.75 -15.40
CA ASN A 58 4.37 13.52 -16.55
C ASN A 58 3.23 14.27 -17.26
N ARG A 59 2.01 13.70 -17.25
CA ARG A 59 0.84 14.28 -17.90
C ARG A 59 0.35 15.55 -17.21
N LEU A 60 0.43 15.57 -15.88
CA LEU A 60 -0.13 16.63 -15.03
C LEU A 60 0.96 17.56 -14.47
N GLY A 61 2.24 17.18 -14.55
CA GLY A 61 3.33 17.96 -13.96
C GLY A 61 3.26 17.99 -12.44
N ILE A 62 2.85 16.88 -11.82
CA ILE A 62 2.74 16.77 -10.36
C ILE A 62 3.50 15.55 -9.84
N SER A 63 3.94 15.64 -8.59
CA SER A 63 4.43 14.51 -7.81
C SER A 63 3.64 14.35 -6.52
N PHE A 64 3.60 13.13 -6.00
CA PHE A 64 2.98 12.83 -4.71
C PHE A 64 3.53 11.56 -4.10
N THR A 65 3.49 11.50 -2.77
CA THR A 65 3.92 10.33 -2.03
C THR A 65 2.77 9.35 -1.82
N THR A 66 3.10 8.07 -1.83
CA THR A 66 2.20 7.00 -1.39
C THR A 66 2.86 6.06 -0.41
N SER A 67 2.08 5.55 0.54
CA SER A 67 2.52 4.52 1.48
C SER A 67 1.38 3.58 1.82
N TYR A 68 1.71 2.38 2.29
CA TYR A 68 0.71 1.42 2.76
C TYR A 68 0.53 1.55 4.26
N HIS A 69 -0.71 1.36 4.71
CA HIS A 69 -1.07 1.39 6.12
C HIS A 69 -2.10 0.31 6.42
N ALA A 70 -1.87 -0.47 7.48
CA ALA A 70 -2.84 -1.41 8.01
C ALA A 70 -3.94 -0.66 8.77
N TYR A 71 -5.19 -1.14 8.67
CA TYR A 71 -6.23 -0.73 9.59
C TYR A 71 -5.96 -1.34 10.97
N ASN A 72 -6.32 -0.61 12.03
CA ASN A 72 -6.22 -1.14 13.39
C ASN A 72 -7.19 -2.32 13.55
N THR A 73 -6.72 -3.44 14.10
CA THR A 73 -7.53 -4.66 14.35
C THR A 73 -8.76 -4.35 15.20
N ASN A 74 -8.67 -3.41 16.15
CA ASN A 74 -9.81 -2.97 16.96
C ASN A 74 -10.92 -2.36 16.09
N VAL A 75 -10.59 -1.70 14.99
CA VAL A 75 -11.58 -1.11 14.08
C VAL A 75 -12.32 -2.20 13.29
N VAL A 76 -11.67 -3.31 13.00
CA VAL A 76 -12.29 -4.49 12.36
C VAL A 76 -13.30 -5.13 13.30
N ALA A 77 -12.91 -5.31 14.57
CA ALA A 77 -13.73 -5.93 15.60
C ALA A 77 -14.93 -5.04 16.01
N THR A 78 -14.74 -3.72 16.11
CA THR A 78 -15.79 -2.80 16.59
C THR A 78 -16.67 -2.24 15.47
N LYS A 79 -16.11 -1.92 14.30
CA LYS A 79 -16.83 -1.23 13.21
C LYS A 79 -17.14 -2.14 12.01
N GLY A 80 -16.70 -3.40 12.02
CA GLY A 80 -16.94 -4.35 10.94
C GLY A 80 -16.24 -4.00 9.62
N LEU A 81 -15.25 -3.09 9.64
CA LEU A 81 -14.42 -2.79 8.47
C LEU A 81 -13.52 -3.99 8.15
N ASP A 82 -13.69 -4.57 6.97
CA ASP A 82 -13.02 -5.81 6.57
C ASP A 82 -11.74 -5.58 5.77
N PHE A 83 -11.33 -4.36 5.46
CA PHE A 83 -10.09 -4.11 4.72
C PHE A 83 -8.86 -4.30 5.60
N ILE A 84 -7.85 -5.03 5.10
CA ILE A 84 -6.59 -5.21 5.83
C ILE A 84 -5.73 -3.95 5.70
N TYR A 85 -5.54 -3.49 4.45
CA TYR A 85 -4.68 -2.37 4.14
C TYR A 85 -5.41 -1.24 3.42
N CYS A 86 -4.88 -0.05 3.56
CA CYS A 86 -5.16 1.10 2.72
C CYS A 86 -3.86 1.67 2.15
N LYS A 87 -3.98 2.36 1.01
CA LYS A 87 -2.92 3.17 0.44
C LYS A 87 -3.18 4.64 0.82
N LYS A 88 -2.22 5.26 1.48
CA LYS A 88 -2.20 6.69 1.82
C LYS A 88 -1.61 7.46 0.66
N TYR A 89 -2.20 8.60 0.34
CA TYR A 89 -1.79 9.54 -0.70
C TYR A 89 -1.60 10.92 -0.05
N GLY A 90 -0.57 11.65 -0.43
CA GLY A 90 -0.35 13.01 0.04
C GLY A 90 0.98 13.60 -0.40
N ASN A 91 1.32 14.77 0.16
CA ASN A 91 2.50 15.55 -0.20
C ASN A 91 2.51 15.87 -1.70
N LEU A 92 1.41 16.47 -2.18
CA LEU A 92 1.29 16.90 -3.56
C LEU A 92 2.30 18.04 -3.80
N GLN A 93 3.07 17.94 -4.88
CA GLN A 93 3.95 19.00 -5.34
C GLN A 93 3.75 19.22 -6.84
N PHE A 94 3.81 20.48 -7.27
CA PHE A 94 3.81 20.83 -8.69
C PHE A 94 5.24 20.85 -9.20
N ILE A 95 5.56 19.92 -10.08
CA ILE A 95 6.87 19.78 -10.71
C ILE A 95 6.63 19.73 -12.23
N PRO A 96 6.35 20.88 -12.86
CA PRO A 96 6.10 20.94 -14.29
C PRO A 96 7.39 20.72 -15.09
N SER A 97 7.22 20.46 -16.38
CA SER A 97 8.34 20.43 -17.34
C SER A 97 8.99 21.80 -17.45
N SER A 98 10.31 21.81 -17.70
CA SER A 98 11.06 23.03 -18.03
C SER A 98 10.58 23.71 -19.33
N SER A 99 9.97 22.96 -20.25
CA SER A 99 9.45 23.51 -21.50
C SER A 99 8.16 24.32 -21.24
N PRO A 100 8.10 25.63 -21.55
CA PRO A 100 6.93 26.47 -21.28
C PRO A 100 5.65 25.96 -21.95
N LYS A 101 5.77 25.44 -23.18
CA LYS A 101 4.64 24.85 -23.93
C LYS A 101 4.08 23.61 -23.22
N VAL A 102 4.96 22.78 -22.65
CA VAL A 102 4.56 21.56 -21.94
C VAL A 102 3.99 21.89 -20.56
N LYS A 103 4.63 22.80 -19.82
CA LYS A 103 4.15 23.33 -18.55
C LYS A 103 2.71 23.85 -18.66
N LYS A 104 2.43 24.72 -19.63
CA LYS A 104 1.08 25.26 -19.88
C LYS A 104 0.05 24.14 -20.13
N ARG A 105 0.43 23.07 -20.85
CA ARG A 105 -0.44 21.91 -21.11
C ARG A 105 -0.67 21.07 -19.84
N GLN A 106 0.36 20.87 -19.02
CA GLN A 106 0.26 20.15 -17.76
C GLN A 106 -0.70 20.86 -16.79
N GLU A 107 -0.51 22.17 -16.60
CA GLU A 107 -1.36 23.02 -15.77
C GLU A 107 -2.81 23.01 -16.26
N ALA A 108 -3.05 23.19 -17.57
CA ALA A 108 -4.39 23.15 -18.13
C ALA A 108 -5.08 21.79 -17.91
N ARG A 109 -4.33 20.68 -18.04
CA ARG A 109 -4.85 19.33 -17.79
C ARG A 109 -5.17 19.09 -16.32
N PHE A 110 -4.30 19.56 -15.41
CA PHE A 110 -4.55 19.48 -13.98
C PHE A 110 -5.79 20.29 -13.59
N ASN A 111 -5.88 21.54 -14.03
CA ASN A 111 -7.04 22.39 -13.78
C ASN A 111 -8.33 21.81 -14.37
N ALA A 112 -8.27 21.19 -15.55
CA ALA A 112 -9.41 20.48 -16.13
C ALA A 112 -9.83 19.26 -15.28
N LEU A 113 -8.88 18.48 -14.78
CA LEU A 113 -9.16 17.34 -13.89
C LEU A 113 -9.84 17.79 -12.59
N VAL A 114 -9.34 18.87 -11.98
CA VAL A 114 -9.91 19.47 -10.77
C VAL A 114 -11.35 19.95 -11.03
N ARG A 115 -11.55 20.76 -12.08
CA ARG A 115 -12.88 21.26 -12.46
C ARG A 115 -13.87 20.14 -12.73
N HIS A 116 -13.47 19.13 -13.51
CA HIS A 116 -14.31 17.97 -13.81
C HIS A 116 -14.69 17.21 -12.54
N THR A 117 -13.77 17.06 -11.61
CA THR A 117 -14.03 16.37 -10.33
C THR A 117 -15.06 17.11 -9.48
N PHE A 118 -14.95 18.43 -9.38
CA PHE A 118 -15.89 19.23 -8.60
C PHE A 118 -17.24 19.41 -9.29
N HIS A 119 -17.26 19.56 -10.61
CA HIS A 119 -18.47 19.55 -11.41
C HIS A 119 -19.28 18.26 -11.23
N ASN A 120 -18.61 17.09 -11.27
CA ASN A 120 -19.28 15.80 -11.04
C ASN A 120 -19.83 15.65 -9.61
N ALA A 121 -19.24 16.35 -8.65
CA ALA A 121 -19.75 16.44 -7.29
C ALA A 121 -20.81 17.56 -7.12
N LYS A 122 -21.21 18.24 -8.19
CA LYS A 122 -22.13 19.39 -8.21
C LYS A 122 -21.68 20.51 -7.26
N LEU A 123 -20.37 20.72 -7.18
CA LEU A 123 -19.78 21.81 -6.40
C LEU A 123 -19.51 23.00 -7.31
N ASP A 124 -19.92 24.18 -6.86
CA ASP A 124 -19.56 25.45 -7.48
C ASP A 124 -18.19 25.94 -6.99
N ASP A 125 -17.72 27.06 -7.56
CA ASP A 125 -16.43 27.66 -7.21
C ASP A 125 -16.41 28.23 -5.78
N ASN A 126 -17.57 28.59 -5.22
CA ASN A 126 -17.76 29.10 -3.86
C ASN A 126 -17.95 27.99 -2.81
N ALA A 127 -17.99 26.72 -3.23
CA ALA A 127 -18.19 25.58 -2.34
C ALA A 127 -17.13 25.53 -1.23
N GLN A 128 -17.58 25.15 -0.03
CA GLN A 128 -16.70 25.08 1.13
C GLN A 128 -15.51 24.13 0.91
N THR A 129 -14.36 24.49 1.46
CA THR A 129 -13.12 23.69 1.36
C THR A 129 -13.33 22.24 1.81
N ASN A 130 -14.16 22.01 2.83
CA ASN A 130 -14.46 20.67 3.33
C ASN A 130 -15.25 19.81 2.32
N ASP A 131 -16.18 20.41 1.58
CA ASP A 131 -16.93 19.71 0.53
C ASP A 131 -16.03 19.37 -0.65
N LYS A 132 -15.17 20.32 -1.07
CA LYS A 132 -14.14 20.07 -2.09
C LYS A 132 -13.20 18.94 -1.66
N LEU A 133 -12.78 18.90 -0.39
CA LEU A 133 -11.97 17.82 0.18
C LEU A 133 -12.69 16.47 0.19
N ARG A 134 -13.99 16.45 0.51
CA ARG A 134 -14.80 15.23 0.52
C ARG A 134 -14.97 14.69 -0.90
N ALA A 135 -15.30 15.54 -1.86
CA ALA A 135 -15.40 15.20 -3.27
C ALA A 135 -14.06 14.69 -3.82
N ALA A 136 -12.96 15.40 -3.56
CA ALA A 136 -11.63 14.98 -3.98
C ALA A 136 -11.25 13.62 -3.40
N ARG A 137 -11.56 13.34 -2.12
CA ARG A 137 -11.35 12.02 -1.51
C ARG A 137 -12.15 10.93 -2.22
N HIS A 138 -13.43 11.18 -2.50
CA HIS A 138 -14.31 10.24 -3.19
C HIS A 138 -13.75 9.87 -4.59
N HIS A 139 -13.26 10.88 -5.31
CA HIS A 139 -12.66 10.73 -6.64
C HIS A 139 -11.16 10.45 -6.63
N LYS A 140 -10.54 10.25 -5.45
CA LYS A 140 -9.10 9.97 -5.26
C LYS A 140 -8.17 11.02 -5.90
N LEU A 141 -8.57 12.29 -5.86
CA LEU A 141 -7.82 13.43 -6.36
C LEU A 141 -7.02 14.11 -5.23
N LEU A 142 -5.75 14.40 -5.51
CA LEU A 142 -4.98 15.40 -4.76
C LEU A 142 -5.01 16.71 -5.54
N PHE A 143 -5.52 17.79 -4.95
CA PHE A 143 -5.59 19.10 -5.59
C PHE A 143 -4.91 20.24 -4.81
N GLN A 144 -4.56 20.02 -3.54
CA GLN A 144 -3.84 20.98 -2.70
C GLN A 144 -2.69 20.29 -1.93
N GLU A 145 -1.63 21.02 -1.61
CA GLU A 145 -0.36 20.48 -1.10
C GLU A 145 -0.51 19.71 0.23
N ASN A 146 -1.29 20.27 1.16
CA ASN A 146 -1.52 19.70 2.50
C ASN A 146 -2.63 18.64 2.53
N GLN A 147 -3.23 18.30 1.37
CA GLN A 147 -4.25 17.27 1.31
C GLN A 147 -3.66 15.89 1.49
N ARG A 148 -4.36 15.07 2.28
CA ARG A 148 -4.09 13.65 2.40
C ARG A 148 -5.39 12.87 2.34
N PHE A 149 -5.34 11.71 1.70
CA PHE A 149 -6.44 10.76 1.76
C PHE A 149 -5.95 9.32 1.77
N THR A 150 -6.83 8.42 2.18
CA THR A 150 -6.58 6.98 2.18
C THR A 150 -7.59 6.30 1.28
N ALA A 151 -7.14 5.30 0.53
CA ALA A 151 -8.00 4.45 -0.28
C ALA A 151 -7.84 2.98 0.17
N PRO A 152 -8.92 2.26 0.50
CA PRO A 152 -8.83 0.88 0.93
C PRO A 152 -8.39 -0.03 -0.24
N ILE A 153 -7.61 -1.07 0.08
CA ILE A 153 -7.24 -2.11 -0.87
C ILE A 153 -8.35 -3.16 -0.90
N ARG A 154 -9.27 -3.00 -1.85
CA ARG A 154 -10.57 -3.69 -1.81
C ARG A 154 -10.51 -5.20 -1.99
N HIS A 155 -9.47 -5.73 -2.63
CA HIS A 155 -9.31 -7.16 -2.88
C HIS A 155 -8.60 -7.91 -1.75
N LEU A 156 -8.04 -7.19 -0.76
CA LEU A 156 -7.36 -7.79 0.38
C LEU A 156 -8.11 -7.47 1.67
N ARG A 157 -8.89 -8.44 2.12
CA ARG A 157 -9.84 -8.30 3.22
C ARG A 157 -9.66 -9.38 4.27
N TYR A 158 -10.00 -9.04 5.51
CA TYR A 158 -10.23 -9.99 6.56
C TYR A 158 -11.45 -10.87 6.22
N LYS A 159 -11.35 -12.15 6.54
CA LYS A 159 -12.36 -13.18 6.27
C LYS A 159 -13.63 -13.00 7.10
N LYS A 160 -13.48 -12.49 8.34
CA LYS A 160 -14.57 -12.27 9.29
C LYS A 160 -14.67 -10.79 9.63
N LYS A 161 -15.89 -10.32 9.89
CA LYS A 161 -16.21 -8.97 10.39
C LYS A 161 -16.60 -9.06 11.86
N PHE A 162 -16.41 -7.97 12.61
CA PHE A 162 -16.77 -7.88 14.03
C PHE A 162 -16.06 -8.88 14.95
N ILE A 163 -14.97 -9.47 14.47
CA ILE A 163 -14.17 -10.45 15.18
C ILE A 163 -12.72 -10.05 14.97
N GLU A 164 -11.91 -10.17 16.03
CA GLU A 164 -10.48 -9.94 15.90
C GLU A 164 -9.88 -10.92 14.87
N PRO A 165 -9.11 -10.41 13.89
CA PRO A 165 -8.42 -11.28 12.95
C PRO A 165 -7.51 -12.28 13.68
N SER A 166 -7.29 -13.46 13.08
CA SER A 166 -6.34 -14.45 13.59
C SER A 166 -5.49 -14.99 12.44
N GLN A 167 -4.20 -15.24 12.69
CA GLN A 167 -3.23 -15.63 11.65
C GLN A 167 -3.64 -16.95 11.00
N GLY A 168 -4.25 -17.85 11.78
CA GLY A 168 -4.68 -19.17 11.31
C GLY A 168 -5.72 -19.14 10.18
N TYR A 169 -6.34 -17.99 9.90
CA TYR A 169 -7.26 -17.83 8.76
C TYR A 169 -6.57 -17.46 7.44
N TYR A 170 -5.27 -17.20 7.44
CA TYR A 170 -4.53 -16.71 6.28
C TYR A 170 -3.20 -17.45 6.10
N THR A 171 -2.87 -17.73 4.85
CA THR A 171 -1.59 -18.30 4.41
C THR A 171 -0.50 -17.24 4.19
N PHE A 172 -0.84 -15.96 4.40
CA PHE A 172 0.06 -14.80 4.29
C PHE A 172 0.09 -14.03 5.61
N PRO A 173 1.16 -13.29 5.91
CA PRO A 173 1.26 -12.50 7.14
C PRO A 173 0.24 -11.36 7.14
N ILE A 174 -0.43 -11.17 8.28
CA ILE A 174 -1.35 -10.05 8.49
C ILE A 174 -0.85 -9.17 9.64
N PRO A 175 -1.21 -7.89 9.67
CA PRO A 175 -0.71 -6.96 10.66
C PRO A 175 -1.39 -7.24 12.00
N PHE A 176 -0.68 -7.89 12.92
CA PHE A 176 -1.09 -8.04 14.31
C PHE A 176 -0.38 -7.01 15.18
N PRO A 177 -1.03 -6.47 16.21
CA PRO A 177 -0.27 -6.06 17.38
C PRO A 177 0.38 -7.33 17.94
N GLU A 178 1.70 -7.40 17.95
CA GLU A 178 2.38 -8.41 18.76
C GLU A 178 1.77 -8.35 20.15
N SER A 179 1.19 -9.46 20.61
CA SER A 179 0.86 -9.60 22.02
C SER A 179 2.17 -9.34 22.75
N LYS A 180 2.25 -8.22 23.48
CA LYS A 180 3.34 -7.98 24.42
C LYS A 180 3.41 -9.24 25.27
N THR A 181 4.42 -10.07 25.05
CA THR A 181 4.76 -11.13 25.98
C THR A 181 5.08 -10.41 27.28
N VAL A 182 4.14 -10.43 28.21
CA VAL A 182 4.39 -10.04 29.59
C VAL A 182 5.43 -11.05 30.06
N SER A 183 6.69 -10.61 30.13
CA SER A 183 7.73 -11.33 30.84
C SER A 183 7.24 -11.45 32.29
N VAL A 184 6.75 -12.63 32.63
CA VAL A 184 6.50 -13.02 34.02
C VAL A 184 7.83 -12.82 34.76
N PRO A 185 7.86 -12.13 35.91
CA PRO A 185 9.09 -12.04 36.67
C PRO A 185 9.43 -13.44 37.16
N VAL A 186 10.56 -13.96 36.70
CA VAL A 186 11.18 -15.16 37.26
C VAL A 186 11.50 -14.83 38.71
N ILE A 187 10.77 -15.44 39.63
CA ILE A 187 11.13 -15.48 41.05
C ILE A 187 12.44 -16.28 41.11
N ALA A 188 13.52 -15.60 41.47
CA ALA A 188 14.79 -16.24 41.76
C ALA A 188 14.69 -16.90 43.14
N GLU A 189 14.73 -18.23 43.18
CA GLU A 189 15.07 -18.97 44.39
C GLU A 189 16.37 -19.74 44.19
N THR A 190 17.16 -19.72 45.26
CA THR A 190 18.60 -19.89 45.32
C THR A 190 18.98 -21.33 45.66
N ILE A 191 19.86 -21.92 44.85
CA ILE A 191 20.91 -22.94 45.13
C ILE A 191 20.49 -24.29 45.73
N CYS A 192 20.83 -25.39 45.03
CA CYS A 192 21.74 -26.42 45.54
C CYS A 192 22.34 -27.28 44.41
N ASN A 193 23.65 -27.50 44.52
CA ASN A 193 24.57 -27.99 43.50
C ASN A 193 24.93 -29.45 43.80
N ILE A 194 24.69 -30.44 42.91
CA ILE A 194 25.47 -31.69 42.86
C ILE A 194 25.58 -32.20 41.41
N SER A 195 26.82 -32.50 41.02
CA SER A 195 27.36 -33.00 39.75
C SER A 195 26.74 -34.30 39.20
N SER A 196 26.54 -34.41 37.88
CA SER A 196 27.22 -35.40 36.99
C SER A 196 26.59 -35.54 35.56
N VAL A 197 27.46 -35.37 34.55
CA VAL A 197 27.53 -35.89 33.15
C VAL A 197 26.24 -36.32 32.39
N ALA A 198 25.92 -35.62 31.30
CA ALA A 198 25.89 -36.13 29.90
C ALA A 198 25.26 -35.14 28.91
N SER A 199 25.83 -35.06 27.72
CA SER A 199 25.49 -34.17 26.59
C SER A 199 24.14 -34.48 25.95
N THR A 200 23.32 -33.47 25.65
CA THR A 200 22.43 -33.43 24.47
C THR A 200 22.13 -31.98 24.06
N SER A 201 21.95 -31.78 22.75
CA SER A 201 21.99 -30.52 22.00
C SER A 201 20.88 -29.52 22.34
N ASN A 202 21.27 -28.27 22.61
CA ASN A 202 20.37 -27.12 22.65
C ASN A 202 20.12 -26.59 21.24
N ASP A 203 18.98 -26.94 20.64
CA ASP A 203 18.45 -26.23 19.48
C ASP A 203 17.38 -25.22 19.92
N ASN A 204 17.78 -23.96 20.05
CA ASN A 204 16.86 -22.83 20.04
C ASN A 204 16.35 -22.63 18.59
N PRO A 205 15.04 -22.40 18.35
CA PRO A 205 14.57 -22.03 17.02
C PRO A 205 15.05 -20.61 16.70
N ILE A 206 16.05 -20.51 15.83
CA ILE A 206 16.45 -19.25 15.18
C ILE A 206 15.26 -18.78 14.33
N PRO A 207 14.74 -17.55 14.50
CA PRO A 207 13.75 -17.01 13.57
C PRO A 207 14.40 -16.92 12.19
N PRO A 208 13.72 -17.31 11.09
CA PRO A 208 14.33 -17.23 9.77
C PRO A 208 14.66 -15.78 9.46
N ALA A 209 15.96 -15.48 9.39
CA ALA A 209 16.49 -14.22 8.91
C ALA A 209 16.00 -14.04 7.47
N ASN A 210 14.95 -13.23 7.31
CA ASN A 210 14.34 -12.97 6.02
C ASN A 210 15.17 -11.93 5.28
N THR A 211 16.30 -12.36 4.71
CA THR A 211 17.17 -11.59 3.81
C THR A 211 16.55 -11.51 2.41
N ASP A 212 15.36 -10.92 2.32
CA ASP A 212 14.67 -10.70 1.05
C ASP A 212 15.02 -9.31 0.47
N ASN A 213 16.18 -9.28 -0.20
CA ASN A 213 16.70 -8.16 -0.99
C ASN A 213 15.92 -8.00 -2.31
N TRP A 214 14.65 -7.59 -2.24
CA TRP A 214 13.79 -7.33 -3.42
C TRP A 214 13.61 -5.85 -3.75
N GLU A 215 14.67 -5.07 -3.58
CA GLU A 215 14.68 -3.64 -3.91
C GLU A 215 14.59 -3.37 -5.43
N ASN A 216 14.86 -4.38 -6.26
CA ASN A 216 15.07 -4.26 -7.71
C ASN A 216 13.90 -4.69 -8.61
N VAL A 217 12.67 -4.80 -8.09
CA VAL A 217 11.50 -5.12 -8.95
C VAL A 217 10.98 -3.82 -9.61
N PRO A 218 10.91 -3.76 -10.95
CA PRO A 218 10.76 -2.49 -11.67
C PRO A 218 9.41 -1.78 -11.46
N GLU A 219 9.44 -0.45 -11.60
CA GLU A 219 8.39 0.51 -11.16
C GLU A 219 7.04 0.38 -11.90
N HIS A 220 6.97 -0.31 -13.02
CA HIS A 220 5.76 -0.45 -13.84
C HIS A 220 4.65 -1.32 -13.21
N TYR A 221 4.89 -1.93 -12.05
CA TYR A 221 3.87 -2.60 -11.24
C TYR A 221 3.11 -1.65 -10.29
N ILE A 222 3.35 -0.34 -10.37
CA ILE A 222 2.58 0.66 -9.63
C ILE A 222 1.36 1.00 -10.48
N PRO A 223 0.12 0.65 -10.04
CA PRO A 223 -1.07 1.21 -10.65
C PRO A 223 -1.04 2.73 -10.44
N LEU A 224 -0.66 3.43 -11.49
CA LEU A 224 -0.91 4.85 -11.68
C LEU A 224 -2.43 5.00 -11.77
N ILE A 225 -3.00 5.84 -10.93
CA ILE A 225 -4.42 6.19 -11.02
C ILE A 225 -4.65 6.84 -12.40
N PRO A 226 -5.77 6.53 -13.10
CA PRO A 226 -6.14 7.17 -14.37
C PRO A 226 -6.18 8.69 -14.32
#